data_AF-A0A946EZ97-F1
#
_entry.id   AF-A0A946EZ97-F1
#
_cell.length_a   1.000
_cell.length_b   1.000
_cell.length_c   1.000
_cell.angle_alpha   90.00
_cell.angle_beta   90.00
_cell.angle_gamma   90.00
#
_symmetry.space_group_name_H-M   'P 1'
#
loop_
_entity.id
_entity.type
_entity.pdbx_description
1 polymer ?
#
loop_
_entity_poly.entity_id
_entity_poly.type
_entity_poly.pdbx_seq_one_letter_code
_entity_poly.pdbx_strand_id
1 'polypeptide(L)' 'MRNLIVSYRKLPQQIMSTLQMKYPDGFDHDTFEFEMPGKQIICRALRLTVDEVNYLIKIDQRPKRTDLLLDEDW' A
#
# COMPACT_ATOMS: atom_id res chain seq x y z
N MET A 1 18.00 7.19 -9.90
CA MET A 1 17.00 6.49 -9.04
C MET A 1 15.62 7.05 -9.32
N ARG A 2 14.74 6.28 -9.97
CA ARG A 2 13.36 6.69 -10.25
C ARG A 2 12.43 6.14 -9.18
N ASN A 3 11.49 6.95 -8.72
CA ASN A 3 10.46 6.55 -7.75
C ASN A 3 9.11 6.57 -8.46
N LEU A 4 8.38 5.48 -8.40
CA LEU A 4 7.11 5.33 -9.12
C LEU A 4 6.04 4.81 -8.17
N ILE A 5 4.91 5.51 -8.11
CA ILE A 5 3.78 5.14 -7.27
C ILE A 5 2.72 4.53 -8.16
N VAL A 6 2.33 3.29 -7.88
CA VAL A 6 1.37 2.54 -8.68
C VAL A 6 0.37 1.83 -7.78
N SER A 7 -0.87 1.67 -8.25
CA SER A 7 -1.85 0.85 -7.56
C SER A 7 -1.67 -0.62 -7.94
N TYR A 8 -1.85 -1.54 -7.00
CA TYR A 8 -1.73 -2.97 -7.24
C TYR A 8 -2.56 -3.43 -8.45
N ARG A 9 -3.80 -2.92 -8.58
CA ARG A 9 -4.70 -3.19 -9.72
C ARG A 9 -4.21 -2.69 -11.08
N LYS A 10 -3.27 -1.77 -11.11
CA LYS A 10 -2.71 -1.17 -12.35
C LYS A 10 -1.26 -1.60 -12.59
N LEU A 11 -0.78 -2.63 -11.89
CA LEU A 11 0.56 -3.14 -12.07
C LEU A 11 0.70 -3.80 -13.45
N PRO A 12 1.79 -3.53 -14.18
CA PRO A 12 2.15 -4.33 -15.34
C PRO A 12 2.33 -5.80 -14.93
N GLN A 13 1.91 -6.71 -15.80
CA GLN A 13 1.94 -8.15 -15.50
C GLN A 13 3.35 -8.68 -15.22
N GLN A 14 4.39 -8.07 -15.83
CA GLN A 14 5.78 -8.39 -15.51
C GLN A 14 6.11 -8.11 -14.04
N ILE A 15 5.73 -6.95 -13.51
CA ILE A 15 5.98 -6.59 -12.11
C ILE A 15 5.16 -7.47 -11.16
N MET A 16 3.91 -7.79 -11.54
CA MET A 16 3.08 -8.74 -10.80
C MET A 16 3.73 -10.13 -10.70
N SER A 17 4.32 -10.62 -11.79
CA SER A 17 4.99 -11.91 -11.82
C SER A 17 6.24 -11.91 -10.93
N THR A 18 7.05 -10.84 -10.99
CA THR A 18 8.21 -10.66 -10.10
C THR A 18 7.78 -10.60 -8.63
N LEU A 19 6.66 -9.93 -8.34
CA LEU A 19 6.12 -9.86 -7.00
C LEU A 19 5.74 -11.25 -6.46
N GLN A 20 5.02 -12.04 -7.26
CA GLN A 20 4.61 -13.39 -6.87
C GLN A 20 5.81 -14.34 -6.72
N MET A 21 6.83 -14.22 -7.59
CA MET A 21 8.06 -15.02 -7.45
C MET A 21 8.84 -14.66 -6.19
N LYS A 22 8.85 -13.37 -5.80
CA LYS A 22 9.56 -12.91 -4.60
C LYS A 22 8.80 -13.21 -3.31
N TYR A 23 7.48 -13.17 -3.37
CA TYR A 23 6.56 -13.37 -2.24
C TYR A 23 5.54 -14.48 -2.57
N PRO A 24 5.98 -15.74 -2.68
CA PRO A 24 5.08 -16.87 -2.99
C PRO A 24 4.05 -17.10 -1.88
N ASP A 25 4.45 -16.92 -0.62
CA ASP A 25 3.60 -17.03 0.57
C ASP A 25 2.84 -15.73 0.91
N GLY A 26 2.96 -14.70 0.07
CA GLY A 26 2.35 -13.40 0.26
C GLY A 26 3.30 -12.33 0.80
N PHE A 27 2.88 -11.08 0.64
CA PHE A 27 3.68 -9.89 0.94
C PHE A 27 3.15 -9.11 2.15
N ASP A 28 2.30 -9.72 2.96
CA ASP A 28 1.62 -9.07 4.08
C ASP A 28 2.62 -8.48 5.10
N HIS A 29 3.68 -9.23 5.43
CA HIS A 29 4.74 -8.81 6.36
C HIS A 29 5.61 -7.67 5.86
N ASP A 30 5.82 -7.54 4.55
CA ASP A 30 6.65 -6.49 3.93
C ASP A 30 5.85 -5.22 3.60
N THR A 31 4.51 -5.29 3.69
CA THR A 31 3.69 -4.09 3.53
C THR A 31 3.76 -3.23 4.77
N PHE A 32 3.63 -1.92 4.55
CA PHE A 32 3.54 -0.93 5.60
C PHE A 32 2.33 -0.04 5.36
N GLU A 33 1.80 0.49 6.45
CA GLU A 33 0.72 1.43 6.43
C GLU A 33 1.25 2.84 6.68
N PHE A 34 0.74 3.81 5.93
CA PHE A 34 1.07 5.21 6.14
C PHE A 34 -0.18 6.08 5.99
N GLU A 35 -0.21 7.17 6.75
CA GLU A 35 -1.28 8.15 6.63
C GLU A 35 -1.01 9.07 5.42
N MET A 36 -2.04 9.31 4.62
CA MET A 36 -1.94 10.32 3.57
C MET A 36 -2.05 11.72 4.16
N PRO A 37 -1.02 12.58 4.04
CA PRO A 37 -1.11 13.95 4.55
C PRO A 37 -2.27 14.70 3.88
N GLY A 38 -3.12 15.32 4.70
CA GLY A 38 -4.30 16.05 4.24
C GLY A 38 -5.53 15.18 3.94
N LYS A 39 -5.46 13.86 4.13
CA LYS A 39 -6.62 12.96 4.06
C LYS A 39 -6.64 12.08 5.30
N GLN A 40 -7.78 11.97 5.98
CA GLN A 40 -7.96 11.00 7.08
C GLN A 40 -8.04 9.58 6.51
N ILE A 41 -6.99 9.12 5.82
CA ILE A 41 -6.92 7.85 5.10
C ILE A 41 -5.56 7.22 5.41
N ILE A 42 -5.61 5.99 5.87
CA ILE A 42 -4.45 5.10 6.03
C ILE A 42 -4.34 4.28 4.74
N CYS A 43 -3.21 4.39 4.06
CA CYS A 43 -2.90 3.60 2.89
C CYS A 43 -1.92 2.48 3.25
N ARG A 44 -2.25 1.26 2.83
CA ARG A 44 -1.34 0.11 2.90
C ARG A 44 -0.60 -0.01 1.57
N ALA A 45 0.73 0.02 1.63
CA ALA A 45 1.57 -0.10 0.45
C ALA A 45 2.74 -1.06 0.67
N LEU A 46 3.32 -1.50 -0.44
CA LEU A 46 4.50 -2.33 -0.50
C LEU A 46 5.59 -1.59 -1.27
N ARG A 47 6.83 -1.68 -0.80
CA ARG A 47 8.00 -1.18 -1.53
C ARG A 47 8.67 -2.32 -2.26
N LEU A 48 8.84 -2.15 -3.58
CA LEU A 48 9.55 -3.11 -4.42
C LEU A 48 10.60 -2.37 -5.26
N THR A 49 11.84 -2.83 -5.23
CA THR A 49 12.91 -2.28 -6.08
C THR A 49 13.18 -3.24 -7.23
N VAL A 50 13.00 -2.76 -8.46
CA VAL A 50 13.24 -3.53 -9.70
C VAL A 50 13.99 -2.62 -10.66
N ASP A 51 15.10 -3.09 -11.25
CA ASP A 51 15.84 -2.35 -12.29
C ASP A 51 16.20 -0.90 -11.89
N GLU A 52 16.68 -0.71 -10.65
CA GLU A 52 17.01 0.62 -10.08
C GLU A 52 15.81 1.60 -9.95
N VAL A 53 14.60 1.11 -10.14
CA VAL A 53 13.35 1.84 -9.92
C VAL A 53 12.70 1.36 -8.61
N ASN A 54 12.38 2.31 -7.74
CA ASN A 54 11.61 2.05 -6.52
C ASN A 54 10.12 2.17 -6.85
N TYR A 55 9.40 1.07 -6.80
CA TYR A 55 7.96 1.00 -6.92
C TYR A 55 7.30 1.02 -5.55
N LEU A 56 6.43 2.00 -5.34
CA LEU A 56 5.51 2.04 -4.20
C LEU A 56 4.14 1.53 -4.68
N ILE A 57 3.83 0.30 -4.31
CA ILE A 57 2.63 -0.40 -4.74
C ILE A 57 1.55 -0.20 -3.68
N LYS A 58 0.53 0.59 -3.99
CA LYS A 58 -0.64 0.76 -3.11
C LYS A 58 -1.53 -0.47 -3.21
N ILE A 59 -1.60 -1.23 -2.11
CA ILE A 59 -2.44 -2.43 -2.00
C ILE A 59 -3.86 -2.00 -1.63
N ASP A 60 -4.01 -1.27 -0.53
CA ASP A 60 -5.30 -0.93 0.04
C ASP A 60 -5.32 0.47 0.64
N GLN A 61 -6.51 0.99 0.89
CA GLN A 61 -6.73 2.28 1.53
C GLN A 61 -7.96 2.20 2.42
N ARG A 62 -7.79 2.48 3.71
CA ARG A 62 -8.87 2.54 4.69
C ARG A 62 -8.98 3.95 5.24
N PRO A 63 -10.20 4.49 5.43
CA PRO A 63 -10.34 5.73 6.18
C PRO A 63 -9.73 5.53 7.57
N LYS A 64 -8.98 6.52 8.03
CA LYS A 64 -8.58 6.60 9.44
C LYS A 64 -9.89 6.70 10.20
N ARG A 65 -10.27 5.62 10.88
CA ARG A 65 -11.41 5.63 11.78
C ARG A 65 -11.02 6.54 12.93
N THR A 66 -11.29 7.83 12.76
CA THR A 66 -11.46 8.71 13.88
C THR A 66 -12.73 8.17 14.53
N ASP A 67 -12.56 7.30 15.52
CA ASP A 67 -13.57 7.06 16.55
C ASP A 67 -13.88 8.45 17.14
N LEU A 68 -14.71 9.22 16.43
CA LEU A 68 -15.75 9.95 17.09
C LEU A 68 -16.57 8.85 17.75
N LEU A 69 -16.13 8.49 18.97
CA LEU A 69 -17.03 8.25 20.07
C LEU A 69 -18.07 9.36 19.98
N LEU A 70 -19.10 9.14 19.18
CA LEU A 70 -20.41 9.64 19.53
C LEU A 70 -20.64 8.90 20.83
N ASP A 71 -20.29 9.54 21.95
CA ASP A 71 -21.00 9.40 23.20
C ASP A 71 -22.49 9.37 22.81
N GLU A 72 -23.01 8.17 22.56
CA GLU A 72 -24.44 7.93 22.62
C GLU A 72 -24.79 8.23 24.08
N ASP A 73 -25.21 9.48 24.27
CA ASP A 73 -25.87 10.02 25.44
C ASP A 73 -26.87 8.98 25.97
N TRP A 74 -26.72 8.65 27.25
CA TRP A 74 -27.46 7.64 28.02
C TRP A 74 -28.99 7.76 27.94
#